data_AF-A0A9C9GDP4-F1
#
_entry.id   AF-A0A9C9GDP4-F1
#
_cell.length_a   1.000
_cell.length_b   1.000
_cell.length_c   1.000
_cell.angle_alpha   90.00
_cell.angle_beta   90.00
_cell.angle_gamma   90.00
#
_symmetry.space_group_name_H-M   'P 1'
#
loop_
_entity.id
_entity.type
_entity.pdbx_description
1 polymer ?
#
loop_
_entity_poly.entity_id
_entity_poly.type
_entity_poly.pdbx_seq_one_letter_code
_entity_poly.pdbx_strand_id
1 'polypeptide(L)'
;MIKQYLQRFTTTDLVIIALLSAGGIATKPFVRVLAQVFTGSLVPIGTVAGIFYMLWIVLACAIVNKRGTAILVGIVQSVLVVVFDMLGNRGLANLLVYVVPGITLELSMLLFPRYVSSFISSFTAGGVANATGSFIVSWVFMRLALVPLVGAAAVSFFFGGIGGVIAFKLYEIIKSFRGVQKEQNGREPL
;
A
#
# COMPACT_ATOMS: atom_id res chain seq x y z
N MET A 1 20.36 7.72 -15.32
CA MET A 1 19.71 7.87 -14.00
C MET A 1 18.74 6.74 -13.67
N ILE A 2 17.72 6.43 -14.49
CA ILE A 2 16.76 5.31 -14.24
C ILE A 2 17.46 3.94 -14.08
N LYS A 3 18.47 3.67 -14.91
CA LYS A 3 19.24 2.42 -14.87
C LYS A 3 19.95 2.18 -13.52
N GLN A 4 20.47 3.25 -12.89
CA GLN A 4 21.13 3.17 -11.58
C GLN A 4 20.14 2.97 -10.42
N TYR A 5 18.91 3.49 -10.54
CA TYR A 5 17.88 3.30 -9.52
C TYR A 5 17.33 1.88 -9.54
N LEU A 6 17.07 1.34 -10.74
CA LEU A 6 16.63 -0.05 -10.91
C LEU A 6 17.72 -1.07 -10.54
N GLN A 7 19.00 -0.75 -10.70
CA GLN A 7 20.11 -1.61 -10.31
C GLN A 7 20.20 -1.88 -8.80
N ARG A 8 19.54 -1.09 -7.95
CA ARG A 8 19.41 -1.40 -6.51
C ARG A 8 18.42 -2.53 -6.25
N PHE A 9 17.50 -2.80 -7.17
CA PHE A 9 16.50 -3.85 -7.04
C PHE A 9 16.98 -5.11 -7.76
N THR A 10 16.83 -6.26 -7.10
CA THR A 10 17.04 -7.55 -7.75
C THR A 10 15.83 -7.88 -8.61
N THR A 11 15.98 -8.80 -9.57
CA THR A 11 14.85 -9.29 -10.38
C THR A 11 13.72 -9.82 -9.50
N THR A 12 14.07 -10.53 -8.41
CA THR A 12 13.11 -11.04 -7.43
C THR A 12 12.32 -9.92 -6.76
N ASP A 13 12.98 -8.81 -6.41
CA ASP A 13 12.30 -7.66 -5.79
C ASP A 13 11.27 -7.04 -6.73
N LEU A 14 11.65 -6.88 -8.01
CA LEU A 14 10.75 -6.32 -9.03
C LEU A 14 9.54 -7.24 -9.28
N VAL A 15 9.76 -8.56 -9.28
CA VAL A 15 8.68 -9.54 -9.39
C VAL A 15 7.74 -9.47 -8.19
N ILE A 16 8.27 -9.38 -6.96
CA ILE A 16 7.45 -9.22 -5.75
C ILE A 16 6.63 -7.93 -5.80
N ILE A 17 7.24 -6.82 -6.20
CA ILE A 17 6.55 -5.53 -6.38
C ILE A 17 5.40 -5.68 -7.38
N ALA A 18 5.65 -6.31 -8.53
CA ALA A 18 4.65 -6.51 -9.56
C ALA A 18 3.48 -7.38 -9.07
N LEU A 19 3.77 -8.50 -8.40
CA LEU A 19 2.77 -9.42 -7.87
C LEU A 19 1.89 -8.76 -6.80
N LEU A 20 2.49 -8.07 -5.84
CA LEU A 20 1.76 -7.39 -4.78
C LEU A 20 0.98 -6.18 -5.29
N SER A 21 1.52 -5.48 -6.29
CA SER A 21 0.80 -4.39 -6.97
C SER A 21 -0.44 -4.93 -7.68
N ALA A 22 -0.29 -6.01 -8.46
CA ALA A 22 -1.39 -6.66 -9.16
C ALA A 22 -2.44 -7.22 -8.19
N GLY A 23 -2.03 -7.87 -7.10
CA GLY A 23 -2.94 -8.33 -6.04
C GLY A 23 -3.72 -7.17 -5.40
N GLY A 24 -3.05 -6.05 -5.14
CA GLY A 24 -3.70 -4.84 -4.64
C GLY A 24 -4.74 -4.24 -5.59
N ILE A 25 -4.53 -4.32 -6.90
CA ILE A 25 -5.54 -3.91 -7.89
C ILE A 25 -6.68 -4.92 -7.99
N ALA A 26 -6.36 -6.21 -8.08
CA ALA A 26 -7.33 -7.29 -8.25
C ALA A 26 -8.31 -7.37 -7.07
N THR A 27 -7.87 -7.05 -5.86
CA THR A 27 -8.73 -7.05 -4.67
C THR A 27 -9.69 -5.86 -4.58
N LYS A 28 -9.46 -4.76 -5.31
CA LYS A 28 -10.28 -3.53 -5.19
C LYS A 28 -11.78 -3.70 -5.41
N PRO A 29 -12.26 -4.40 -6.46
CA PRO A 29 -13.69 -4.59 -6.67
C PRO A 29 -14.32 -5.33 -5.49
N PHE A 30 -13.62 -6.32 -4.97
CA PHE A 30 -14.06 -7.12 -3.84
C PHE A 30 -14.13 -6.29 -2.56
N VAL A 31 -13.06 -5.54 -2.25
CA VAL A 31 -13.01 -4.65 -1.09
C VAL A 31 -14.09 -3.58 -1.18
N ARG A 32 -14.37 -3.05 -2.38
CA ARG A 32 -15.45 -2.07 -2.59
C ARG A 32 -16.81 -2.64 -2.23
N VAL A 33 -17.14 -3.83 -2.72
CA VAL A 33 -18.41 -4.51 -2.40
C VAL A 33 -18.49 -4.78 -0.90
N LEU A 34 -17.42 -5.31 -0.31
CA LEU A 34 -17.37 -5.62 1.11
C LEU A 34 -17.58 -4.36 1.97
N ALA A 35 -16.88 -3.27 1.64
CA ALA A 35 -17.02 -2.00 2.35
C ALA A 35 -18.43 -1.40 2.19
N GLN A 36 -19.09 -1.56 1.03
CA GLN A 36 -20.47 -1.12 0.86
C GLN A 36 -21.45 -1.93 1.73
N VAL A 37 -21.24 -3.23 1.86
CA VAL A 37 -22.06 -4.12 2.70
C VAL A 37 -21.89 -3.78 4.19
N PHE A 38 -20.66 -3.57 4.66
CA PHE A 38 -20.39 -3.35 6.10
C PHE A 38 -20.63 -1.92 6.56
N THR A 39 -20.34 -0.91 5.74
CA THR A 39 -20.35 0.50 6.19
C THR A 39 -21.63 1.26 5.80
N GLY A 40 -22.49 0.68 4.96
CA GLY A 40 -23.67 1.36 4.44
C GLY A 40 -23.33 2.71 3.77
N SER A 41 -24.28 3.65 3.79
CA SER A 41 -24.10 4.99 3.20
C SER A 41 -23.49 6.04 4.17
N LEU A 42 -23.21 5.68 5.42
CA LEU A 42 -22.87 6.67 6.47
C LEU A 42 -21.37 7.02 6.57
N VAL A 43 -20.47 6.16 6.09
CA VAL A 43 -19.01 6.36 6.22
C VAL A 43 -18.35 6.34 4.84
N PRO A 44 -17.35 7.19 4.57
CA PRO A 44 -16.64 7.14 3.30
C PRO A 44 -16.00 5.77 3.10
N ILE A 45 -16.38 5.09 2.02
CA ILE A 45 -15.95 3.73 1.66
C ILE A 45 -14.41 3.58 1.69
N GLY A 46 -13.69 4.65 1.32
CA GLY A 46 -12.22 4.70 1.30
C GLY A 46 -11.57 4.55 2.68
N THR A 47 -12.29 4.92 3.75
CA THR A 47 -11.77 4.85 5.11
C THR A 47 -11.59 3.41 5.58
N VAL A 48 -12.63 2.58 5.40
CA VAL A 48 -12.61 1.16 5.79
C VAL A 48 -11.82 0.32 4.79
N ALA A 49 -12.00 0.59 3.49
CA ALA A 49 -11.24 -0.06 2.43
C ALA A 49 -9.72 0.18 2.54
N GLY A 50 -9.33 1.28 3.21
CA GLY A 50 -7.94 1.63 3.48
C GLY A 50 -7.14 0.57 4.23
N ILE A 51 -7.77 -0.24 5.09
CA ILE A 51 -7.09 -1.37 5.76
C ILE A 51 -6.51 -2.33 4.71
N PHE A 52 -7.32 -2.73 3.73
CA PHE A 52 -6.92 -3.69 2.71
C PHE A 52 -5.98 -3.07 1.68
N TYR A 53 -6.22 -1.81 1.27
CA TYR A 53 -5.38 -1.17 0.27
C TYR A 53 -3.96 -0.91 0.79
N MET A 54 -3.84 -0.42 2.03
CA MET A 54 -2.54 -0.16 2.62
C MET A 54 -1.79 -1.41 3.01
N LEU A 55 -2.50 -2.52 3.24
CA LEU A 55 -1.86 -3.81 3.50
C LEU A 55 -0.91 -4.19 2.37
N TRP A 56 -1.34 -4.11 1.10
CA TRP A 56 -0.53 -4.54 -0.05
C TRP A 56 0.75 -3.71 -0.23
N ILE A 57 0.65 -2.38 -0.15
CA ILE A 57 1.81 -1.51 -0.34
C ILE A 57 2.81 -1.65 0.81
N VAL A 58 2.33 -1.69 2.06
CA VAL A 58 3.20 -1.84 3.24
C VAL A 58 3.84 -3.23 3.26
N LEU A 59 3.11 -4.28 2.84
CA LEU A 59 3.65 -5.64 2.73
C LEU A 59 4.78 -5.71 1.69
N ALA A 60 4.60 -5.08 0.53
CA ALA A 60 5.66 -4.99 -0.48
C ALA A 60 6.90 -4.29 0.06
N CYS A 61 6.71 -3.19 0.78
CA CYS A 61 7.78 -2.45 1.42
C CYS A 61 8.50 -3.26 2.50
N ALA A 62 7.76 -4.03 3.32
CA ALA A 62 8.32 -4.89 4.36
C ALA A 62 9.14 -6.06 3.78
N ILE A 63 8.65 -6.70 2.70
CA ILE A 63 9.32 -7.83 2.06
C ILE A 63 10.58 -7.39 1.33
N VAL A 64 10.48 -6.35 0.50
CA VAL A 64 11.61 -5.88 -0.34
C VAL A 64 12.64 -5.13 0.50
N ASN A 65 12.19 -4.42 1.55
CA ASN A 65 13.02 -3.65 2.48
C ASN A 65 14.00 -2.68 1.79
N LYS A 66 13.60 -2.08 0.66
CA LYS A 66 14.40 -1.09 -0.07
C LYS A 66 13.63 0.21 -0.23
N ARG A 67 14.34 1.33 -0.09
CA ARG A 67 13.80 2.66 -0.39
C ARG A 67 13.46 2.77 -1.87
N GLY A 68 12.33 3.38 -2.17
CA GLY A 68 11.73 3.49 -3.50
C GLY A 68 10.67 2.43 -3.80
N THR A 69 10.50 1.42 -2.94
CA THR A 69 9.53 0.33 -3.16
C THR A 69 8.11 0.86 -3.25
N ALA A 70 7.70 1.76 -2.33
CA ALA A 70 6.34 2.27 -2.33
C ALA A 70 6.01 3.12 -3.58
N ILE A 71 6.98 3.87 -4.10
CA ILE A 71 6.82 4.62 -5.36
C ILE A 71 6.65 3.66 -6.53
N LEU A 72 7.48 2.61 -6.62
CA LEU A 72 7.38 1.59 -7.66
C LEU A 72 6.02 0.87 -7.61
N VAL A 73 5.54 0.50 -6.42
CA VAL A 73 4.20 -0.07 -6.24
C VAL A 73 3.13 0.90 -6.74
N GLY A 74 3.17 2.17 -6.33
CA GLY A 74 2.21 3.19 -6.78
C GLY A 74 2.20 3.38 -8.30
N ILE A 75 3.38 3.39 -8.93
CA ILE A 75 3.50 3.49 -10.39
C ILE A 75 2.89 2.25 -11.05
N VAL A 76 3.27 1.05 -10.66
CA VAL A 76 2.74 -0.19 -11.26
C VAL A 76 1.22 -0.26 -11.07
N GLN A 77 0.72 0.04 -9.87
CA GLN A 77 -0.71 0.11 -9.59
C GLN A 77 -1.44 1.14 -10.45
N SER A 78 -0.85 2.31 -10.67
CA SER A 78 -1.45 3.34 -11.53
C SER A 78 -1.58 2.88 -12.98
N VAL A 79 -0.55 2.23 -13.53
CA VAL A 79 -0.54 1.68 -14.89
C VAL A 79 -1.61 0.61 -15.02
N LEU A 80 -1.69 -0.32 -14.08
CA LEU A 80 -2.71 -1.38 -14.08
C LEU A 80 -4.13 -0.80 -14.07
N VAL A 81 -4.39 0.22 -13.26
CA VAL A 81 -5.71 0.86 -13.20
C VAL A 81 -6.10 1.52 -14.52
N VAL A 82 -5.13 2.16 -15.20
CA VAL A 82 -5.36 2.76 -16.54
C VAL A 82 -5.62 1.67 -17.58
N VAL A 83 -4.85 0.58 -17.55
CA VAL A 83 -5.00 -0.54 -18.52
C VAL A 83 -6.33 -1.26 -18.37
N PHE A 84 -6.79 -1.49 -17.13
CA PHE A 84 -8.05 -2.19 -16.87
C PHE A 84 -9.28 -1.27 -16.85
N ASP A 85 -9.12 0.02 -17.13
CA ASP A 85 -10.17 1.07 -17.09
C ASP A 85 -11.07 1.02 -15.84
N MET A 86 -10.54 0.56 -14.70
CA MET A 86 -11.33 0.23 -13.50
C MET A 86 -11.97 1.45 -12.82
N LEU A 87 -11.59 2.66 -13.19
CA LEU A 87 -12.08 3.92 -12.61
C LEU A 87 -12.74 4.86 -13.64
N GLY A 88 -12.94 4.40 -14.89
CA GLY A 88 -13.52 5.18 -15.99
C GLY A 88 -12.66 6.37 -16.45
N ASN A 89 -13.22 7.18 -17.37
CA ASN A 89 -12.63 8.26 -18.20
C ASN A 89 -11.95 9.44 -17.46
N ARG A 90 -11.19 9.17 -16.40
CA ARG A 90 -10.48 10.14 -15.56
C ARG A 90 -8.95 10.03 -15.69
N GLY A 91 -8.47 9.16 -16.58
CA GLY A 91 -7.10 9.07 -17.11
C GLY A 91 -5.99 9.43 -16.12
N LEU A 92 -5.47 10.65 -16.23
CA LEU A 92 -4.34 11.16 -15.45
C LEU A 92 -4.63 11.33 -13.94
N ALA A 93 -5.87 11.59 -13.56
CA ALA A 93 -6.23 11.76 -12.15
C ALA A 93 -6.05 10.46 -11.36
N ASN A 94 -6.25 9.30 -12.01
CA ASN A 94 -5.99 7.99 -11.41
C ASN A 94 -4.50 7.79 -11.12
N LEU A 95 -3.62 8.35 -11.96
CA LEU A 95 -2.18 8.25 -11.76
C LEU A 95 -1.76 8.93 -10.46
N LEU A 96 -2.27 10.15 -10.21
CA LEU A 96 -1.97 10.91 -9.01
C LEU A 96 -2.45 10.20 -7.74
N VAL A 97 -3.63 9.57 -7.78
CA VAL A 97 -4.22 8.89 -6.62
C VAL A 97 -3.39 7.70 -6.15
N TYR A 98 -2.60 7.06 -7.01
CA TYR A 98 -1.76 5.91 -6.63
C TYR A 98 -0.29 6.26 -6.44
N VAL A 99 0.25 7.17 -7.24
CA VAL A 99 1.66 7.55 -7.15
C VAL A 99 1.92 8.41 -5.92
N VAL A 100 1.03 9.37 -5.61
CA VAL A 100 1.27 10.31 -4.51
C VAL A 100 1.26 9.63 -3.13
N PRO A 101 0.34 8.70 -2.80
CA PRO A 101 0.45 7.91 -1.57
C PRO A 101 1.74 7.10 -1.45
N GLY A 102 2.25 6.58 -2.58
CA GLY A 102 3.54 5.87 -2.60
C GLY A 102 4.72 6.80 -2.31
N ILE A 103 4.68 8.03 -2.82
CA ILE A 103 5.67 9.08 -2.54
C ILE A 103 5.60 9.51 -1.07
N THR A 104 4.41 9.79 -0.53
CA THR A 104 4.27 10.24 0.85
C THR A 104 4.63 9.14 1.84
N LEU A 105 4.37 7.88 1.52
CA LEU A 105 4.87 6.73 2.27
C LEU A 105 6.40 6.73 2.28
N GLU A 106 7.07 6.80 1.13
CA GLU A 106 8.55 6.87 1.06
C GLU A 106 9.11 8.02 1.89
N LEU A 107 8.52 9.21 1.75
CA LEU A 107 8.93 10.39 2.51
C LEU A 107 8.76 10.17 4.02
N SER A 108 7.64 9.58 4.44
CA SER A 108 7.42 9.26 5.85
C SER A 108 8.45 8.26 6.38
N MET A 109 8.92 7.34 5.54
CA MET A 109 9.93 6.34 5.91
C MET A 109 11.35 6.90 5.95
N LEU A 110 11.61 8.12 5.46
CA LEU A 110 12.90 8.80 5.67
C LEU A 110 13.09 9.23 7.13
N LEU A 111 12.00 9.47 7.86
CA LEU A 111 12.04 9.80 9.29
C LEU A 111 12.40 8.59 10.17
N PHE A 112 12.31 7.37 9.63
CA PHE A 112 12.63 6.15 10.36
C PHE A 112 14.02 5.62 9.99
N PRO A 113 14.82 5.18 10.99
CA PRO A 113 16.16 4.66 10.74
C PRO A 113 16.15 3.31 10.01
N ARG A 114 15.08 2.52 10.16
CA ARG A 114 14.88 1.24 9.45
C ARG A 114 13.57 1.27 8.68
N TYR A 115 13.63 0.88 7.42
CA TYR A 115 12.50 0.89 6.50
C TYR A 115 11.51 -0.22 6.86
N VAL A 116 10.28 0.17 7.23
CA VAL A 116 9.14 -0.73 7.55
C VAL A 116 9.56 -1.96 8.37
N SER A 117 10.28 -1.73 9.48
CA SER A 117 10.88 -2.81 10.29
C SER A 117 10.24 -2.96 11.67
N SER A 118 9.30 -2.10 12.04
CA SER A 118 8.68 -2.09 13.35
C SER A 118 7.18 -1.83 13.25
N PHE A 119 6.46 -2.15 14.32
CA PHE A 119 5.03 -1.87 14.45
C PHE A 119 4.73 -0.39 14.16
N ILE A 120 5.46 0.52 14.80
CA ILE A 120 5.26 1.97 14.66
C ILE A 120 5.54 2.43 13.22
N SER A 121 6.64 2.00 12.60
CA SER A 121 6.97 2.37 11.22
C SER A 121 5.92 1.86 10.22
N SER A 122 5.35 0.68 10.46
CA SER A 122 4.36 0.10 9.56
C SER A 122 2.99 0.76 9.73
N PHE A 123 2.63 1.11 10.97
CA PHE A 123 1.44 1.90 11.27
C PHE A 123 1.53 3.29 10.64
N THR A 124 2.66 3.99 10.78
CA THR A 124 2.83 5.32 10.17
C THR A 124 2.89 5.25 8.65
N ALA A 125 3.55 4.24 8.08
CA ALA A 125 3.58 4.04 6.62
C ALA A 125 2.17 3.88 6.05
N GLY A 126 1.37 2.97 6.63
CA GLY A 126 -0.01 2.74 6.19
C GLY A 126 -0.92 3.93 6.47
N GLY A 127 -0.76 4.59 7.62
CA GLY A 127 -1.57 5.74 8.01
C GLY A 127 -1.34 6.94 7.11
N VAL A 128 -0.08 7.33 6.87
CA VAL A 128 0.27 8.47 6.00
C VAL A 128 -0.17 8.22 4.57
N ALA A 129 0.06 7.01 4.05
CA ALA A 129 -0.34 6.64 2.70
C ALA A 129 -1.87 6.73 2.53
N ASN A 130 -2.64 6.20 3.49
CA ASN A 130 -4.10 6.25 3.39
C ASN A 130 -4.66 7.66 3.58
N ALA A 131 -4.14 8.42 4.54
CA ALA A 131 -4.54 9.81 4.74
C ALA A 131 -4.28 10.64 3.48
N THR A 132 -3.13 10.44 2.83
CA THR A 132 -2.79 11.09 1.56
C THR A 132 -3.76 10.68 0.45
N GLY A 133 -4.03 9.38 0.30
CA GLY A 133 -4.96 8.88 -0.71
C GLY A 133 -6.37 9.44 -0.53
N SER A 134 -6.90 9.40 0.69
CA SER A 134 -8.20 9.96 1.03
C SER A 134 -8.24 11.49 0.87
N PHE A 135 -7.17 12.20 1.19
CA PHE A 135 -7.07 13.65 0.99
C PHE A 135 -7.17 14.00 -0.49
N ILE A 136 -6.38 13.34 -1.35
CA ILE A 136 -6.40 13.57 -2.79
C ILE A 136 -7.77 13.24 -3.37
N VAL A 137 -8.37 12.12 -2.95
CA VAL A 137 -9.69 11.75 -3.46
C VAL A 137 -10.76 12.76 -3.04
N SER A 138 -10.73 13.19 -1.77
CA SER A 138 -11.70 14.15 -1.22
C SER A 138 -11.53 15.55 -1.82
N TRP A 139 -10.30 15.98 -2.08
CA TRP A 139 -9.98 17.28 -2.66
C TRP A 139 -10.24 17.32 -4.17
N VAL A 140 -9.71 16.35 -4.91
CA VAL A 140 -9.76 16.34 -6.38
C VAL A 140 -11.14 15.95 -6.91
N PHE A 141 -11.82 14.98 -6.27
CA PHE A 141 -13.09 14.47 -6.81
C PHE A 141 -14.33 14.94 -6.06
N MET A 142 -14.29 15.06 -4.73
CA MET A 142 -15.48 15.39 -3.95
C MET A 142 -15.62 16.89 -3.61
N ARG A 143 -14.57 17.70 -3.80
CA ARG A 143 -14.55 19.15 -3.47
C ARG A 143 -15.17 19.44 -2.09
N LEU A 144 -14.82 18.60 -1.11
CA LEU A 144 -15.40 18.65 0.22
C LEU A 144 -14.91 19.88 1.01
N ALA A 145 -15.76 20.40 1.90
CA ALA A 145 -15.38 21.45 2.84
C ALA A 145 -14.22 21.00 3.75
N LEU A 146 -13.42 21.95 4.23
CA LEU A 146 -12.16 21.70 4.94
C LEU A 146 -12.34 20.87 6.23
N VAL A 147 -13.47 21.05 6.94
CA VAL A 147 -13.80 20.35 8.19
C VAL A 147 -14.02 18.85 8.00
N PRO A 148 -14.96 18.38 7.14
CA PRO A 148 -15.14 16.94 6.91
C PRO A 148 -13.93 16.28 6.23
N LEU A 149 -13.10 17.05 5.53
CA LEU A 149 -11.88 16.56 4.89
C LEU A 149 -10.80 16.18 5.92
N VAL A 150 -10.57 17.03 6.93
CA VAL A 150 -9.64 16.71 8.04
C VAL A 150 -10.16 15.52 8.86
N GLY A 151 -11.46 15.48 9.13
CA GLY A 151 -12.09 14.34 9.81
C GLY A 151 -11.89 13.03 9.04
N ALA A 152 -12.17 13.02 7.74
CA ALA A 152 -11.98 11.84 6.89
C ALA A 152 -10.50 11.42 6.79
N ALA A 153 -9.57 12.37 6.72
CA ALA A 153 -8.14 12.09 6.70
C ALA A 153 -7.66 11.47 8.02
N ALA A 154 -8.15 11.94 9.17
CA ALA A 154 -7.82 11.37 10.47
C ALA A 154 -8.32 9.93 10.60
N VAL A 155 -9.59 9.67 10.29
CA VAL A 155 -10.12 8.30 10.35
C VAL A 155 -9.41 7.41 9.32
N SER A 156 -9.09 7.93 8.13
CA SER A 156 -8.30 7.20 7.13
C SER A 156 -6.92 6.86 7.63
N PHE A 157 -6.26 7.77 8.36
CA PHE A 157 -4.95 7.51 8.96
C PHE A 157 -5.00 6.33 9.93
N PHE A 158 -6.00 6.31 10.82
CA PHE A 158 -6.15 5.20 11.78
C PHE A 158 -6.38 3.86 11.08
N PHE A 159 -7.33 3.81 10.14
CA PHE A 159 -7.63 2.57 9.41
C PHE A 159 -6.46 2.12 8.51
N GLY A 160 -5.78 3.07 7.86
CA GLY A 160 -4.58 2.80 7.07
C GLY A 160 -3.44 2.26 7.92
N GLY A 161 -3.26 2.80 9.13
CA GLY A 161 -2.25 2.33 10.06
C GLY A 161 -2.52 0.91 10.55
N ILE A 162 -3.78 0.56 10.82
CA ILE A 162 -4.18 -0.83 11.12
C ILE A 162 -3.81 -1.76 9.95
N GLY A 163 -4.11 -1.36 8.71
CA GLY A 163 -3.71 -2.09 7.50
C GLY A 163 -2.20 -2.32 7.40
N GLY A 164 -1.41 -1.29 7.72
CA GLY A 164 0.05 -1.38 7.75
C GLY A 164 0.59 -2.31 8.83
N VAL A 165 -0.02 -2.34 10.02
CA VAL A 165 0.33 -3.28 11.09
C VAL A 165 0.01 -4.72 10.69
N ILE A 166 -1.15 -4.95 10.09
CA ILE A 166 -1.53 -6.29 9.61
C ILE A 166 -0.52 -6.77 8.56
N ALA A 167 -0.11 -5.91 7.63
CA ALA A 167 0.93 -6.22 6.65
C ALA A 167 2.25 -6.61 7.32
N PHE A 168 2.68 -5.88 8.35
CA PHE A 168 3.91 -6.20 9.06
C PHE A 168 3.84 -7.56 9.77
N LYS A 169 2.72 -7.87 10.44
CA LYS A 169 2.52 -9.20 11.05
C LYS A 169 2.48 -10.30 10.01
N LEU A 170 1.86 -10.06 8.85
CA LEU A 170 1.84 -11.02 7.75
C LEU A 170 3.25 -11.27 7.21
N TYR A 171 4.08 -10.23 7.13
CA TYR A 171 5.49 -10.37 6.80
C TYR A 171 6.27 -11.22 7.83
N GLU A 172 6.04 -11.00 9.13
CA GLU A 172 6.67 -11.83 10.18
C GLU A 172 6.29 -13.31 10.07
N ILE A 173 5.01 -13.58 9.77
CA ILE A 173 4.51 -14.94 9.55
C ILE A 173 5.21 -15.59 8.34
N ILE A 174 5.26 -14.89 7.19
CA ILE A 174 5.93 -15.37 5.97
C ILE A 174 7.41 -15.65 6.24
N LYS A 175 8.07 -14.76 6.99
CA LYS A 175 9.48 -14.92 7.36
C LYS A 175 9.69 -16.14 8.25
N SER A 176 8.79 -16.40 9.20
CA SER A 176 8.82 -17.58 10.07
C SER A 176 8.77 -18.88 9.24
N PHE A 177 7.80 -18.99 8.32
CA PHE A 177 7.69 -20.15 7.43
C PHE A 177 8.96 -20.39 6.59
N ARG A 178 9.54 -19.31 6.06
CA ARG A 178 10.78 -19.42 5.28
C ARG A 178 11.98 -19.84 6.12
N GLY A 179 12.01 -19.43 7.40
CA GLY A 179 13.01 -19.88 8.37
C GLY A 179 12.90 -21.38 8.65
N VAL A 180 11.69 -21.87 8.91
CA VAL A 180 11.41 -23.30 9.15
C VAL A 180 11.79 -24.14 7.92
N GLN A 181 11.44 -23.70 6.71
CA GLN A 181 11.75 -24.43 5.48
C GLN A 181 13.26 -24.52 5.22
N LYS A 182 14.03 -23.48 5.56
CA LYS A 182 15.49 -23.48 5.44
C LYS A 182 16.16 -24.42 6.43
N GLU A 183 15.56 -24.61 7.61
CA GLU A 183 16.02 -25.54 8.63
C GLU A 183 15.71 -27.00 8.26
N GLN A 184 14.57 -27.26 7.61
CA GLN A 184 14.23 -28.59 7.07
C GLN A 184 15.12 -28.99 5.89
N ASN A 185 15.37 -28.09 4.94
CA ASN A 185 16.23 -28.34 3.78
C ASN A 185 17.71 -28.51 4.13
N GLY A 186 18.13 -28.08 5.33
CA GLY A 186 19.49 -28.28 5.86
C GLY A 186 19.66 -29.58 6.66
N ARG A 187 18.58 -30.36 6.86
CA ARG A 187 18.58 -31.64 7.59
C ARG A 187 18.35 -32.85 6.69
N GLU A 188 18.30 -32.70 5.37
CA GLU A 188 18.33 -33.83 4.44
C GLU A 188 19.75 -34.41 4.42
N PRO A 189 19.98 -35.66 4.88
CA PRO A 189 21.27 -36.30 4.74
C PRO A 189 21.48 -36.64 3.25
N LEU A 190 22.61 -36.18 2.70
CA LEU A 190 23.18 -36.66 1.43
C LEU A 190 23.56 -38.14 1.54
#